data_AF-A0A4S8KRR2-F1
#
_entry.id   AF-A0A4S8KRR2-F1
#
_cell.length_a   1.000
_cell.length_b   1.000
_cell.length_c   1.000
_cell.angle_alpha   90.00
_cell.angle_beta   90.00
_cell.angle_gamma   90.00
#
_symmetry.space_group_name_H-M   'P 1'
#
loop_
_entity.id
_entity.type
_entity.pdbx_description
1 polymer ?
#
loop_
_entity_poly.entity_id
_entity_poly.type
_entity_poly.pdbx_seq_one_letter_code
_entity_poly.pdbx_strand_id
1 'polypeptide(L)'
;ILVIDETSKDDRTIYPHYGRSVLGERATIAANFVRGERWSMVAALGVEGYSAVRVVLGSVDGDEFFDFINQQLVTQLPTINPFPSDCSILVMDNCAIHKSNALREVV
;
A
#
# COMPACT_ATOMS: atom_id res chain seq x y z
N ILE A 1 -3.13 -13.76 11.72
CA ILE A 1 -2.70 -13.43 10.34
C ILE A 1 -2.54 -11.93 10.26
N LEU A 2 -1.50 -11.45 9.59
CA LEU A 2 -1.27 -10.05 9.30
C LEU A 2 -1.19 -9.88 7.78
N VAL A 3 -2.04 -9.04 7.22
CA VAL A 3 -2.08 -8.76 5.77
C VAL A 3 -1.43 -7.42 5.53
N ILE A 4 -0.54 -7.35 4.55
CA ILE A 4 0.19 -6.13 4.19
C ILE A 4 -0.08 -5.81 2.74
N ASP A 5 -0.36 -4.53 2.49
CA ASP A 5 -0.61 -4.01 1.15
C ASP A 5 -0.23 -2.53 1.05
N GLU A 6 0.02 -2.10 -0.18
CA GLU A 6 0.27 -0.73 -0.54
C GLU A 6 -0.96 -0.08 -1.15
N THR A 7 -1.26 1.14 -0.72
CA THR A 7 -2.20 2.01 -1.42
C THR A 7 -1.53 3.30 -1.81
N SER A 8 -2.05 3.95 -2.85
CA SER A 8 -1.51 5.23 -3.29
C SER A 8 -2.62 6.18 -3.69
N LYS A 9 -2.45 7.44 -3.33
CA LYS A 9 -3.35 8.52 -3.65
C LYS A 9 -2.53 9.65 -4.26
N ASP A 10 -2.90 10.04 -5.47
CA ASP A 10 -2.42 11.27 -6.06
C ASP A 10 -3.52 12.35 -6.00
N ASP A 11 -3.11 13.59 -6.21
CA ASP A 11 -4.01 14.73 -6.40
C ASP A 11 -4.78 14.66 -7.73
N ARG A 12 -4.72 13.53 -8.44
CA ARG A 12 -5.58 13.32 -9.60
C ARG A 12 -7.01 13.14 -9.13
N THR A 13 -7.67 14.28 -9.08
CA THR A 13 -8.88 14.52 -9.85
C THR A 13 -10.06 13.61 -9.53
N ILE A 14 -10.96 14.16 -8.71
CA ILE A 14 -12.36 13.76 -8.43
C ILE A 14 -13.30 13.72 -9.66
N TYR A 15 -12.79 13.71 -10.89
CA TYR A 15 -13.66 13.67 -12.07
C TYR A 15 -14.10 12.24 -12.40
N PRO A 16 -15.32 12.05 -12.92
CA PRO A 16 -15.80 10.75 -13.34
C PRO A 16 -14.96 10.21 -14.51
N HIS A 17 -14.53 8.95 -14.40
CA HIS A 17 -13.83 8.25 -15.49
C HIS A 17 -14.71 8.01 -16.72
N TYR A 18 -16.04 8.02 -16.54
CA TYR A 18 -17.01 7.75 -17.59
C TYR A 18 -18.03 8.90 -17.67
N GLY A 19 -18.24 9.40 -18.89
CA GLY A 19 -19.28 10.38 -19.21
C GLY A 19 -20.39 9.76 -20.05
N ARG A 20 -21.58 10.36 -20.03
CA ARG A 20 -22.69 10.00 -20.92
C ARG A 20 -23.01 11.18 -21.84
N SER A 21 -23.27 10.91 -23.11
CA SER A 21 -23.81 11.87 -24.08
C SER A 21 -24.83 11.18 -24.98
N VAL A 22 -25.50 11.96 -25.82
CA VAL A 22 -26.43 11.43 -26.82
C VAL A 22 -25.66 10.55 -27.83
N LEU A 23 -26.36 9.58 -28.43
CA LEU A 23 -25.80 8.70 -29.45
C LEU A 23 -25.23 9.52 -30.61
N GLY A 24 -23.95 9.29 -30.93
CA GLY A 24 -23.22 10.01 -31.97
C GLY A 24 -22.46 11.25 -31.48
N GLU A 25 -22.66 11.66 -30.24
CA GLU A 25 -21.94 12.79 -29.63
C GLU A 25 -20.78 12.30 -28.75
N ARG A 26 -19.74 13.13 -28.63
CA ARG A 26 -18.63 12.88 -27.70
C ARG A 26 -18.96 13.48 -26.34
N ALA A 27 -18.93 12.68 -25.28
CA ALA A 27 -18.97 13.20 -23.91
C ALA A 27 -17.68 13.99 -23.61
N THR A 28 -17.80 15.29 -23.35
CA THR A 28 -16.69 16.18 -23.01
C THR A 28 -16.92 16.84 -21.66
N ILE A 29 -15.86 16.97 -20.86
CA ILE A 29 -15.85 17.71 -19.61
C ILE A 29 -14.66 18.67 -19.62
N ALA A 30 -14.86 19.90 -19.18
CA ALA A 30 -13.77 20.81 -18.87
C ALA A 30 -13.18 20.40 -17.51
N ALA A 31 -11.98 19.84 -17.54
CA ALA A 31 -11.32 19.28 -16.38
C ALA A 31 -9.94 19.92 -16.19
N ASN A 32 -9.64 20.35 -14.96
CA ASN A 32 -8.28 20.73 -14.60
C ASN A 32 -7.45 19.46 -14.40
N PHE A 33 -6.60 19.16 -15.38
CA PHE A 33 -5.69 18.02 -15.28
C PHE A 33 -4.44 18.40 -14.48
N VAL A 34 -4.56 18.32 -13.16
CA VAL A 34 -3.44 18.59 -12.24
C VAL A 34 -2.69 17.29 -11.98
N ARG A 35 -1.39 17.26 -12.27
CA ARG A 35 -0.48 16.23 -11.78
C ARG A 35 0.11 16.74 -10.46
N GLY A 36 -0.66 16.64 -9.38
CA GLY A 36 -0.16 17.01 -8.06
C GLY A 36 0.69 15.89 -7.46
N GLU A 37 0.92 16.00 -6.16
CA GLU A 37 1.79 15.08 -5.45
C GLU A 37 1.10 13.71 -5.31
N ARG A 38 1.91 12.65 -5.38
CA ARG A 38 1.46 11.29 -5.11
C ARG A 38 1.97 10.90 -3.74
N TRP A 39 1.10 10.40 -2.91
CA TRP A 39 1.43 9.79 -1.63
C TRP A 39 1.12 8.30 -1.72
N SER A 40 2.03 7.47 -1.22
CA SER A 40 1.79 6.04 -1.03
C SER A 40 1.75 5.74 0.45
N MET A 41 1.01 4.70 0.82
CA MET A 41 0.87 4.24 2.17
C MET A 41 1.04 2.72 2.19
N VAL A 42 1.89 2.22 3.08
CA VAL A 42 1.99 0.80 3.40
C VAL A 42 1.27 0.59 4.72
N ALA A 43 0.41 -0.42 4.80
CA ALA A 43 -0.30 -0.74 6.02
C ALA A 43 -0.27 -2.23 6.31
N ALA A 44 -0.09 -2.57 7.58
CA ALA A 44 -0.24 -3.93 8.10
C ALA A 44 -1.55 -4.03 8.88
N LEU A 45 -2.44 -4.90 8.44
CA LEU A 45 -3.78 -5.07 8.97
C LEU A 45 -3.96 -6.49 9.55
N GLY A 46 -4.29 -6.55 10.83
CA GLY A 46 -4.69 -7.76 11.53
C GLY A 46 -6.20 -7.80 11.75
N VAL A 47 -6.67 -8.85 12.43
CA VAL A 47 -8.10 -9.01 12.77
C VAL A 47 -8.59 -7.90 13.70
N GLU A 48 -7.72 -7.42 14.60
CA GLU A 48 -8.02 -6.34 15.55
C GLU A 48 -7.83 -4.92 14.96
N GLY A 49 -7.51 -4.82 13.66
CA GLY A 49 -7.28 -3.55 12.97
C GLY A 49 -5.82 -3.32 12.57
N TYR A 50 -5.45 -2.04 12.40
CA TYR A 50 -4.12 -1.67 11.92
C TYR A 50 -3.05 -1.92 12.98
N SER A 51 -2.03 -2.69 12.61
CA SER A 51 -0.85 -2.93 13.44
C SER A 51 0.24 -1.89 13.21
N ALA A 52 0.45 -1.49 11.96
CA ALA A 52 1.35 -0.39 11.59
C ALA A 52 0.93 0.26 10.28
N VAL A 53 1.29 1.53 10.11
CA VAL A 53 1.04 2.31 8.90
C VAL A 53 2.23 3.24 8.65
N ARG A 54 2.67 3.33 7.39
CA ARG A 54 3.69 4.27 6.94
C ARG A 54 3.19 5.01 5.71
N VAL A 55 3.35 6.33 5.70
CA VAL A 55 3.03 7.19 4.56
C VAL A 55 4.32 7.73 3.97
N VAL A 56 4.45 7.64 2.65
CA VAL A 56 5.63 8.02 1.87
C VAL A 56 5.21 8.95 0.73
N LEU A 57 6.00 9.99 0.50
CA LEU A 57 5.83 10.84 -0.68
C LEU A 57 6.39 10.10 -1.91
N GLY A 58 5.57 9.91 -2.94
CA GLY A 58 5.94 9.20 -4.16
C GLY A 58 5.48 7.75 -4.16
N SER A 59 6.35 6.85 -4.61
CA SER A 59 6.10 5.40 -4.65
C SER A 59 7.01 4.70 -3.67
N VAL A 60 6.53 3.61 -3.07
CA VAL A 60 7.30 2.80 -2.14
C VAL A 60 8.24 1.89 -2.94
N ASP A 61 9.53 1.91 -2.59
CA ASP A 61 10.51 0.99 -3.14
C ASP A 61 10.81 -0.21 -2.21
N GLY A 62 11.68 -1.11 -2.64
CA GLY A 62 12.00 -2.33 -1.89
C GLY A 62 12.73 -2.07 -0.57
N ASP A 63 13.54 -1.01 -0.49
CA ASP A 63 14.29 -0.67 0.71
C ASP A 63 13.35 -0.02 1.74
N GLU A 64 12.50 0.90 1.30
CA GLU A 64 11.45 1.50 2.13
C GLU A 64 10.45 0.45 2.65
N PHE A 65 10.10 -0.52 1.82
CA PHE A 65 9.25 -1.64 2.21
C PHE A 65 9.94 -2.54 3.25
N PHE A 66 11.19 -2.93 3.01
CA PHE A 66 11.96 -3.74 3.95
C PHE A 66 12.10 -3.03 5.31
N ASP A 67 12.40 -1.73 5.30
CA ASP A 67 12.49 -0.92 6.51
C ASP A 67 11.15 -0.81 7.23
N PHE A 68 10.02 -0.83 6.53
CA PHE A 68 8.70 -0.89 7.15
C PHE A 68 8.51 -2.18 7.93
N ILE A 69 8.80 -3.33 7.31
CA ILE A 69 8.68 -4.64 7.97
C ILE A 69 9.63 -4.75 9.15
N ASN A 70 10.92 -4.52 8.92
CA ASN A 70 11.95 -4.75 9.93
C ASN A 70 11.81 -3.79 11.11
N GLN A 71 11.68 -2.48 10.84
CA GLN A 71 11.64 -1.51 11.93
C GLN A 71 10.27 -1.49 12.61
N GLN A 72 9.17 -1.44 11.85
CA GLN A 72 7.86 -1.21 12.46
C GLN A 72 7.20 -2.50 12.95
N LEU A 73 7.31 -3.63 12.23
CA LEU A 73 6.59 -4.86 12.59
C LEU A 73 7.40 -5.87 13.41
N VAL A 74 8.73 -5.87 13.25
CA VAL A 74 9.61 -6.82 13.95
C VAL A 74 10.29 -6.16 15.16
N THR A 75 10.89 -4.98 14.95
CA THR A 75 11.73 -4.35 15.99
C THR A 75 10.94 -3.48 16.97
N GLN A 76 10.09 -2.56 16.46
CA GLN A 76 9.45 -1.53 17.29
C GLN A 76 8.07 -1.94 17.83
N LEU A 77 7.23 -2.55 17.00
CA LEU A 77 5.93 -3.12 17.38
C LEU A 77 5.94 -4.59 17.02
N PRO A 78 6.54 -5.48 17.85
CA PRO A 78 6.65 -6.91 17.57
C PRO A 78 5.24 -7.52 17.47
N THR A 79 4.71 -7.49 16.26
CA THR A 79 3.34 -7.86 15.89
C THR A 79 3.35 -9.16 15.10
N ILE A 80 4.49 -9.52 14.54
CA ILE A 80 4.74 -10.82 13.92
C ILE A 80 5.30 -11.75 14.98
N ASN A 81 4.50 -12.74 15.39
CA ASN A 81 4.91 -13.75 16.37
C ASN A 81 5.34 -15.05 15.69
N PRO A 82 6.13 -15.91 16.37
CA PRO A 82 6.41 -17.25 15.85
C PRO A 82 5.14 -18.08 15.71
N PHE A 83 5.05 -18.86 14.62
CA PHE A 83 3.95 -19.81 14.41
C PHE A 83 3.92 -20.87 15.53
N PRO A 84 2.74 -21.23 16.09
CA PRO A 84 1.37 -20.94 15.64
C PRO A 84 0.67 -19.77 16.37
N SER A 85 1.42 -18.83 16.94
CA SER A 85 0.83 -17.74 17.74
C SER A 85 0.00 -16.77 16.89
N ASP A 86 -0.72 -15.84 17.54
CA ASP A 86 -1.46 -14.79 16.83
C ASP A 86 -0.55 -13.96 15.93
N CYS A 87 -1.06 -13.49 14.79
CA CYS A 87 -0.29 -12.72 13.81
C CYS A 87 1.02 -13.38 13.34
N SER A 88 1.13 -14.71 13.40
CA SER A 88 2.32 -15.47 12.95
C SER A 88 2.40 -15.79 11.47
N ILE A 89 1.40 -15.37 10.70
CA ILE A 89 1.33 -15.59 9.25
C ILE A 89 1.24 -14.23 8.58
N LEU A 90 2.23 -13.91 7.77
CA LEU A 90 2.27 -12.72 6.93
C LEU A 90 1.70 -13.02 5.54
N VAL A 91 0.78 -12.19 5.07
CA VAL A 91 0.18 -12.31 3.74
C VAL A 91 0.42 -11.02 2.98
N MET A 92 1.00 -11.15 1.78
CA MET A 92 1.33 -10.06 0.87
C MET A 92 1.01 -10.51 -0.56
N ASP A 93 0.81 -9.55 -1.46
CA ASP A 93 0.74 -9.86 -2.88
C ASP A 93 2.12 -10.28 -3.44
N ASN A 94 2.15 -10.72 -4.70
CA ASN A 94 3.36 -11.21 -5.35
C ASN A 94 4.17 -10.08 -6.03
N CYS A 95 4.19 -8.88 -5.47
CA CYS A 95 4.95 -7.75 -5.99
C CYS A 95 6.46 -8.01 -5.99
N ALA A 96 7.20 -7.36 -6.90
CA ALA A 96 8.64 -7.54 -7.03
C ALA A 96 9.41 -7.02 -5.79
N ILE A 97 8.92 -5.94 -5.17
CA ILE A 97 9.56 -5.34 -3.99
C ILE A 97 9.46 -6.22 -2.74
N HIS A 98 8.53 -7.19 -2.71
CA HIS A 98 8.36 -8.15 -1.60
C HIS A 98 9.34 -9.34 -1.64
N LYS A 99 10.26 -9.39 -2.61
CA LYS A 99 11.07 -10.59 -2.90
C LYS A 99 12.53 -10.47 -2.50
N SER A 100 12.89 -9.49 -1.68
CA SER A 100 14.27 -9.34 -1.22
C SER A 100 14.67 -10.52 -0.31
N ASN A 101 15.94 -10.96 -0.41
CA ASN A 101 16.45 -12.03 0.45
C ASN A 101 16.47 -11.60 1.92
N ALA A 102 16.79 -10.34 2.19
CA ALA A 102 16.79 -9.79 3.54
C ALA A 102 15.40 -9.90 4.20
N LEU A 103 14.31 -9.66 3.45
CA LEU A 103 12.96 -9.83 3.98
C LEU A 103 12.68 -11.28 4.42
N ARG A 104 13.18 -12.27 3.68
CA ARG A 104 13.00 -13.69 4.01
C ARG A 104 13.74 -14.14 5.26
N GLU A 105 14.80 -13.44 5.65
CA GLU A 105 15.58 -13.76 6.84
C GLU A 105 14.96 -13.16 8.12
N VAL A 106 14.17 -12.10 7.97
CA VAL A 106 13.59 -11.33 9.07
C VAL A 106 12.19 -11.83 9.50
N VAL A 107 11.47 -12.53 8.61
CA VAL A 107 10.07 -12.95 8.81
C VAL A 107 9.94 -14.45 9.02
#